data_AF-A0A7X9H763-F1
#
_entry.id   AF-A0A7X9H763-F1
#
_cell.length_a   1.000
_cell.length_b   1.000
_cell.length_c   1.000
_cell.angle_alpha   90.00
_cell.angle_beta   90.00
_cell.angle_gamma   90.00
#
_symmetry.space_group_name_H-M   'P 1'
#
loop_
_entity.id
_entity.type
_entity.pdbx_description
1 polymer ?
#
loop_
_entity_poly.entity_id
_entity_poly.type
_entity_poly.pdbx_seq_one_letter_code
_entity_poly.pdbx_strand_id
1 'polypeptide(L)' 'MSKKLVLFAITKMHIRLNKIIEENDYNLLCEEVLNYSQRLDKVISYYNKISKEDGVPKPANKSSCSV' A
#
# COMPACT_ATOMS: atom_id res chain seq x y z
N MET A 1 -12.01 3.35 -14.60
CA MET A 1 -10.65 3.75 -14.17
C MET A 1 -9.62 2.80 -14.79
N SER A 2 -8.60 3.30 -15.51
CA SER A 2 -7.57 2.41 -16.06
C SER A 2 -6.68 1.82 -14.95
N LYS A 3 -6.46 0.50 -14.97
CA LYS A 3 -5.56 -0.22 -14.05
C LYS A 3 -4.15 0.43 -13.95
N LYS A 4 -3.63 0.95 -15.06
CA LYS A 4 -2.36 1.71 -15.11
C LYS A 4 -2.35 2.95 -14.19
N LEU A 5 -3.45 3.69 -14.09
CA LEU A 5 -3.54 4.88 -13.25
C LEU A 5 -3.52 4.51 -11.76
N VAL A 6 -4.20 3.42 -11.40
CA VAL A 6 -4.21 2.92 -10.01
C VAL A 6 -2.82 2.40 -9.62
N LEU A 7 -2.15 1.68 -10.52
CA LEU A 7 -0.78 1.22 -10.31
C LEU A 7 0.19 2.40 -10.10
N PHE A 8 0.07 3.45 -10.93
CA PHE A 8 0.87 4.67 -10.79
C PHE A 8 0.58 5.41 -9.47
N ALA A 9 -0.68 5.43 -9.03
CA ALA A 9 -1.05 5.99 -7.73
C ALA A 9 -0.42 5.20 -6.57
N ILE A 10 -0.44 3.87 -6.61
CA ILE A 10 0.21 2.99 -5.61
C ILE A 10 1.70 3.29 -5.54
N THR A 11 2.40 3.39 -6.67
CA THR A 11 3.84 3.73 -6.69
C THR A 11 4.11 5.10 -6.07
N LYS A 12 3.31 6.12 -6.41
CA LYS A 12 3.45 7.46 -5.80
C LYS A 12 3.20 7.46 -4.29
N MET A 13 2.24 6.67 -3.83
CA MET A 13 1.95 6.53 -2.41
C MET A 13 3.06 5.79 -1.67
N HIS A 14 3.69 4.76 -2.26
CA HIS A 14 4.86 4.11 -1.67
C HIS A 14 6.03 5.09 -1.47
N ILE A 15 6.33 5.91 -2.47
CA ILE A 15 7.39 6.92 -2.36
C ILE A 15 7.08 7.93 -1.24
N ARG A 16 5.80 8.34 -1.11
CA ARG A 16 5.36 9.22 -0.03
C ARG A 16 5.43 8.56 1.34
N LEU A 17 5.05 7.29 1.46
CA LEU A 17 5.16 6.55 2.72
C LEU A 17 6.62 6.49 3.18
N ASN A 18 7.56 6.28 2.26
CA ASN A 18 8.99 6.27 2.59
C ASN A 18 9.45 7.62 3.15
N LYS A 19 9.03 8.73 2.54
CA LYS A 19 9.31 10.07 3.07
C LYS A 19 8.72 10.29 4.46
N ILE A 20 7.48 9.86 4.69
CA ILE A 20 6.84 9.97 6.01
C ILE A 20 7.62 9.14 7.04
N ILE A 21 8.11 7.95 6.67
CA ILE A 21 8.96 7.14 7.55
C ILE A 21 10.27 7.88 7.87
N GLU A 22 10.92 8.47 6.85
CA GLU A 22 12.15 9.25 7.03
C GLU A 22 11.94 10.50 7.91
N GLU A 23 10.81 11.20 7.74
CA GLU A 23 10.42 12.37 8.54
C GLU A 23 10.05 12.03 9.99
N ASN A 24 9.66 10.78 10.26
CA ASN A 24 9.30 10.28 11.58
C ASN A 24 10.43 9.45 12.24
N ASP A 25 11.71 9.72 11.91
CA ASP A 25 12.89 9.01 12.46
C ASP A 25 12.84 7.49 12.27
N TYR A 26 12.29 7.03 11.14
CA TYR A 26 12.06 5.62 10.85
C TYR A 26 11.13 4.91 11.85
N ASN A 27 10.34 5.66 12.62
CA ASN A 27 9.37 5.12 13.55
C ASN A 27 8.14 4.60 12.79
N LEU A 28 8.21 3.32 12.42
CA LEU A 28 7.14 2.60 11.72
C LEU A 28 5.85 2.47 12.54
N LEU A 29 5.93 2.66 13.86
CA LEU A 29 4.78 2.62 14.78
C LEU A 29 4.16 4.00 15.02
N CYS A 30 4.71 5.06 14.39
CA CYS A 30 4.10 6.37 14.46
C CYS A 30 2.69 6.34 13.86
N GLU A 31 1.74 7.02 14.50
CA GLU A 31 0.35 7.07 14.06
C GLU A 31 0.23 7.56 12.60
N GLU A 32 1.08 8.50 12.19
CA GLU A 32 1.10 9.03 10.84
C GLU A 32 1.51 7.99 9.80
N VAL A 33 2.58 7.23 10.09
CA VAL A 33 3.06 6.12 9.24
C VAL A 33 2.02 5.01 9.17
N LEU A 34 1.42 4.65 10.31
CA LEU A 34 0.38 3.62 10.40
C LEU A 34 -0.87 4.00 9.62
N ASN A 35 -1.40 5.21 9.82
CA ASN A 35 -2.58 5.69 9.12
C ASN A 35 -2.33 5.79 7.60
N TYR A 36 -1.14 6.27 7.19
CA TYR A 36 -0.79 6.35 5.77
C TYR A 36 -0.63 4.95 5.13
N SER A 37 0.01 4.02 5.83
CA SER A 37 0.16 2.63 5.36
C SER A 37 -1.19 1.93 5.21
N GLN A 38 -2.12 2.11 6.15
CA GLN A 38 -3.48 1.56 6.06
C GLN A 38 -4.26 2.13 4.86
N ARG A 39 -4.08 3.42 4.56
CA ARG A 39 -4.69 4.04 3.37
C ARG A 39 -4.12 3.44 2.08
N LEU A 40 -2.81 3.20 2.03
CA LEU A 40 -2.14 2.55 0.90
C LEU A 40 -2.64 1.11 0.72
N ASP A 41 -2.76 0.35 1.80
CA ASP A 41 -3.24 -1.03 1.78
C ASP A 41 -4.66 -1.15 1.22
N LYS A 42 -5.56 -0.23 1.60
CA LYS A 42 -6.92 -0.15 1.03
C LYS A 42 -6.92 0.06 -0.49
N VAL A 43 -6.03 0.93 -1.00
CA VAL A 43 -5.89 1.19 -2.45
C VAL A 43 -5.33 -0.04 -3.18
N ILE A 44 -4.36 -0.73 -2.59
CA ILE A 44 -3.81 -1.98 -3.12
C ILE A 44 -4.89 -3.08 -3.13
N SER A 45 -5.67 -3.20 -2.06
CA SER A 45 -6.78 -4.15 -1.96
C SER A 45 -7.85 -3.87 -3.01
N TYR A 46 -8.20 -2.60 -3.24
CA TYR A 46 -9.09 -2.19 -4.33
C TYR A 46 -8.51 -2.55 -5.70
N TYR A 47 -7.23 -2.28 -5.94
CA TYR A 47 -6.53 -2.66 -7.18
C TYR A 47 -6.54 -4.18 -7.41
N ASN A 48 -6.32 -4.96 -6.35
CA ASN A 48 -6.36 -6.41 -6.42
C ASN A 48 -7.76 -6.93 -6.72
N LYS A 49 -8.83 -6.34 -6.15
CA LYS A 49 -10.21 -6.72 -6.46
C LYS A 49 -10.53 -6.49 -7.94
N ILE A 50 -10.22 -5.32 -8.49
CA ILE A 50 -10.45 -5.00 -9.91
C ILE A 50 -9.49 -5.75 -10.86
N SER A 51 -8.36 -6.26 -10.36
CA SER A 51 -7.41 -7.03 -11.16
C SER A 51 -7.68 -8.53 -11.13
N LYS A 52 -8.35 -9.05 -10.09
CA LYS A 52 -8.75 -10.46 -9.98
C LYS A 52 -9.81 -10.88 -11.00
N GLU A 53 -10.59 -9.95 -11.53
CA GLU A 53 -11.51 -10.21 -12.66
C GLU A 53 -10.78 -10.61 -13.97
N ASP A 54 -9.45 -10.41 -14.06
CA ASP A 54 -8.63 -10.76 -15.23
C ASP A 54 -7.60 -11.88 -14.96
N GLY A 55 -7.76 -12.67 -13.90
CA GLY A 55 -7.03 -13.95 -13.76
C GLY A 55 -5.51 -13.87 -13.55
N VAL A 56 -4.96 -12.79 -12.98
CA VAL A 56 -3.54 -12.72 -12.61
C VAL A 56 -3.36 -12.76 -11.08
N PRO A 57 -2.81 -13.85 -10.51
CA PRO A 57 -2.48 -13.91 -9.09
C PRO A 57 -1.21 -13.10 -8.81
N LYS A 58 -1.23 -12.25 -7.77
CA LYS A 58 -0.04 -11.57 -7.24
C LYS A 58 -0.01 -11.59 -5.72
N PRO A 59 1.20 -11.46 -5.13
CA PRO A 59 1.69 -12.29 -4.05
C PRO A 59 1.03 -11.94 -2.72
N ALA A 60 0.72 -12.98 -1.95
CA ALA A 60 0.38 -12.84 -0.55
C ALA A 60 1.62 -12.40 0.22
N ASN A 61 1.84 -11.08 0.35
CA ASN A 61 2.60 -10.59 1.49
C ASN A 61 1.67 -10.65 2.71
N LYS A 62 1.60 -11.84 3.33
CA LYS A 62 1.16 -11.94 4.72
C LYS A 62 2.15 -11.12 5.55
N SER A 63 1.86 -9.84 5.80
CA SER A 63 2.38 -9.22 7.01
C SER A 63 1.53 -9.77 8.15
N SER A 64 1.87 -10.98 8.58
CA SER A 64 1.51 -11.47 9.89
C SER A 64 2.31 -10.63 10.88
N CYS A 65 1.73 -9.53 11.36
CA CYS A 65 2.03 -9.10 12.73
C CYS A 65 1.24 -10.05 13.63
N SER A 66 1.86 -11.18 13.95
CA SER A 66 1.41 -12.07 15.01
C SER A 66 1.55 -11.31 16.33
N VAL A 67 0.45 -11.23 17.08
CA VAL A 67 0.48 -10.97 18.53
C VAL A 67 0.78 -12.27 19.24
#